data_AF-A0A834UBY4-F1
#
_entry.id   AF-A0A834UBY4-F1
#
_cell.length_a   1.000
_cell.length_b   1.000
_cell.length_c   1.000
_cell.angle_alpha   90.00
_cell.angle_beta   90.00
_cell.angle_gamma   90.00
#
_symmetry.space_group_name_H-M   'P 1'
#
loop_
_entity.id
_entity.type
_entity.pdbx_description
1 polymer ?
#
loop_
_entity_poly.entity_id
_entity_poly.type
_entity_poly.pdbx_seq_one_letter_code
_entity_poly.pdbx_strand_id
1 'polypeptide(L)'
;MSEQKESVQTKAYNIRQNDKVGRYMVASRELKPGEEIVTEMPFIVGPKAFTYPLCLSCYVPWPPTLKDKPLCSKCSWPVCGPECENQPQHKDYECPVFVQAKEKFNIAAALEQNNENGIPQLECITPLRLLLESLKNPERWEKEVKSMEAHNKIRIQKPHWKSDHVNVVEYIRKQLKLDKFSEEEIQTACGILEINTFEIRTSKGFSARALYPTVAMMNHSCVSNTCHSISPSDYRVYLRTTTRVPEGGELYGSYTHSLFPTMLRREHLLEGKHFACACPRCSDPTELGTHMSSLKCNKCDNGIVLPLDSLDENSIWKCTHCEFTTPGSAVKKVFQIIHANVEAVETISGADGADAIQERETVMKKYRSVLHPRHAFLTMLRHSLTQMYGRVDEYLLDDLPVVVLEHKVDMCRLLLQVLDVIEPGYSRIRGMTLYELHAPLLFLAKDQWSAGTIDQAGLKSKMIEASIILKEAATILTLEPTDTPEGQIGIVAKQSLEQLEQSIQEL
;
A
#
# COMPACT_ATOMS: atom_id res chain seq x y z
N MET A 1 23.07 25.24 -35.24
CA MET A 1 22.06 24.24 -35.64
C MET A 1 22.54 22.88 -35.19
N SER A 2 22.10 22.44 -34.02
CA SER A 2 22.33 21.10 -33.50
C SER A 2 20.98 20.60 -33.02
N GLU A 3 20.28 19.91 -33.91
CA GLU A 3 19.01 19.26 -33.65
C GLU A 3 19.23 18.17 -32.59
N GLN A 4 18.66 18.38 -31.40
CA GLN A 4 18.47 17.31 -30.44
C GLN A 4 17.44 16.35 -31.04
N LYS A 5 17.90 15.18 -31.47
CA LYS A 5 17.03 14.03 -31.74
C LYS A 5 16.36 13.62 -30.43
N GLU A 6 15.11 14.04 -30.22
CA GLU A 6 14.20 13.34 -29.31
C GLU A 6 14.12 11.89 -29.80
N SER A 7 14.73 10.97 -29.05
CA SER A 7 14.51 9.55 -29.27
C SER A 7 13.03 9.30 -29.02
N VAL A 8 12.28 8.94 -30.06
CA VAL A 8 10.90 8.47 -29.94
C VAL A 8 10.93 7.23 -29.04
N GLN A 9 10.69 7.42 -27.75
CA GLN A 9 10.70 6.34 -26.78
C GLN A 9 9.50 5.45 -27.14
N THR A 10 9.77 4.28 -27.70
CA THR A 10 8.73 3.28 -28.01
C THR A 10 7.94 3.01 -26.74
N LYS A 11 6.63 3.29 -26.77
CA LYS A 11 5.69 3.09 -25.66
C LYS A 11 5.94 1.75 -24.99
N ALA A 12 6.08 1.71 -23.66
CA ALA A 12 6.49 0.52 -22.90
C ALA A 12 5.40 -0.58 -22.77
N TYR A 13 4.14 -0.23 -23.05
CA TYR A 13 3.01 -1.14 -22.88
C TYR A 13 1.93 -0.97 -23.96
N ASN A 14 1.13 -2.02 -24.13
CA ASN A 14 -0.10 -2.04 -24.91
C ASN A 14 -1.28 -2.43 -24.02
N ILE A 15 -2.48 -1.97 -24.36
CA ILE A 15 -3.72 -2.42 -23.72
C ILE A 15 -4.36 -3.48 -24.61
N ARG A 16 -4.69 -4.62 -24.02
CA ARG A 16 -5.42 -5.72 -24.67
C ARG A 16 -6.74 -5.93 -23.94
N GLN A 17 -7.63 -6.72 -24.53
CA GLN A 17 -8.92 -7.07 -23.94
C GLN A 17 -9.27 -8.53 -24.22
N ASN A 18 -9.90 -9.18 -23.25
CA ASN A 18 -10.51 -10.50 -23.42
C ASN A 18 -11.76 -10.65 -22.53
N ASP A 19 -12.51 -11.74 -22.71
CA ASP A 19 -13.79 -11.98 -22.02
C ASP A 19 -13.64 -12.38 -20.55
N LYS A 20 -12.43 -12.77 -20.10
CA LYS A 20 -12.19 -13.27 -18.73
C LYS A 20 -11.90 -12.16 -17.74
N VAL A 21 -11.04 -11.21 -18.12
CA VAL A 21 -10.53 -10.15 -17.24
C VAL A 21 -10.81 -8.76 -17.77
N GLY A 22 -11.52 -8.63 -18.89
CA GLY A 22 -11.75 -7.35 -19.54
C GLY A 22 -10.45 -6.80 -20.12
N ARG A 23 -10.17 -5.51 -19.85
CA ARG A 23 -8.96 -4.83 -20.34
C ARG A 23 -7.78 -5.13 -19.43
N TYR A 24 -6.60 -5.27 -20.02
CA TYR A 24 -5.38 -5.57 -19.29
C TYR A 24 -4.14 -5.00 -19.99
N MET A 25 -3.11 -4.71 -19.19
CA MET A 25 -1.87 -4.10 -19.65
C MET A 25 -0.81 -5.16 -19.93
N VAL A 26 -0.16 -5.10 -21.09
CA VAL A 26 0.97 -5.99 -21.45
C VAL A 26 2.18 -5.18 -21.89
N ALA A 27 3.38 -5.71 -21.65
CA ALA A 27 4.61 -5.14 -22.14
C ALA A 27 4.64 -5.14 -23.68
N SER A 28 4.98 -4.02 -24.30
CA SER A 28 5.10 -3.89 -25.76
C SER A 28 6.46 -4.33 -26.31
N ARG A 29 7.42 -4.50 -25.41
CA ARG A 29 8.79 -4.95 -25.62
C ARG A 29 9.29 -5.55 -24.31
N GLU A 30 10.51 -6.06 -24.29
CA GLU A 30 11.16 -6.41 -23.03
C GLU A 30 11.37 -5.17 -22.14
N LEU A 31 11.03 -5.31 -20.86
CA LEU A 31 11.19 -4.30 -19.80
C LEU A 31 12.15 -4.82 -18.73
N LYS A 32 13.06 -3.95 -18.27
CA LYS A 32 14.06 -4.28 -17.24
C LYS A 32 13.57 -3.93 -15.84
N PRO A 33 14.00 -4.64 -14.78
CA PRO A 33 13.71 -4.24 -13.39
C PRO A 33 14.03 -2.76 -13.14
N GLY A 34 13.11 -2.05 -12.47
CA GLY A 34 13.23 -0.64 -12.15
C GLY A 34 12.84 0.31 -13.29
N GLU A 35 12.49 -0.20 -14.46
CA GLU A 35 12.13 0.63 -15.60
C GLU A 35 10.75 1.28 -15.39
N GLU A 36 10.68 2.60 -15.56
CA GLU A 36 9.45 3.38 -15.50
C GLU A 36 8.60 3.16 -16.75
N ILE A 37 7.35 2.76 -16.54
CA ILE A 37 6.38 2.38 -17.57
C ILE A 37 5.39 3.52 -17.82
N VAL A 38 4.92 4.14 -16.73
CA VAL A 38 3.91 5.20 -16.74
C VAL A 38 4.23 6.21 -15.66
N THR A 39 4.13 7.48 -16.03
CA THR A 39 4.06 8.60 -15.09
C THR A 39 2.78 9.37 -15.38
N GLU A 40 1.90 9.49 -14.38
CA GLU A 40 0.53 9.98 -14.56
C GLU A 40 0.13 10.95 -13.44
N MET A 41 -0.49 12.07 -13.83
CA MET A 41 -1.17 12.97 -12.89
C MET A 41 -2.58 12.44 -12.60
N PRO A 42 -3.09 12.59 -11.37
CA PRO A 42 -4.41 12.09 -11.03
C PRO A 42 -5.49 12.76 -11.89
N PHE A 43 -6.53 12.02 -12.25
CA PHE A 43 -7.73 12.56 -12.87
C PHE A 43 -8.49 13.43 -11.88
N ILE A 44 -8.68 12.92 -10.66
CA ILE A 44 -9.19 13.67 -9.51
C ILE A 44 -8.49 13.23 -8.23
N VAL A 45 -8.59 14.06 -7.20
CA VAL A 45 -8.20 13.74 -5.82
C VAL A 45 -9.35 14.12 -4.89
N GLY A 46 -9.61 13.30 -3.89
CA GLY A 46 -10.64 13.61 -2.90
C GLY A 46 -10.60 12.71 -1.65
N PRO A 47 -11.46 12.98 -0.67
CA PRO A 47 -11.58 12.14 0.52
C PRO A 47 -12.05 10.72 0.20
N LYS A 48 -11.65 9.77 1.05
CA LYS A 48 -12.19 8.41 1.03
C LYS A 48 -13.69 8.42 1.42
N ALA A 49 -14.41 7.37 1.06
CA ALA A 49 -15.77 7.16 1.60
C ALA A 49 -15.71 6.98 3.12
N PHE A 50 -16.83 7.25 3.81
CA PHE A 50 -16.93 7.13 5.28
C PHE A 50 -15.87 7.94 6.05
N THR A 51 -15.49 9.11 5.52
CA THR A 51 -14.46 9.94 6.15
C THR A 51 -15.02 10.78 7.30
N TYR A 52 -14.20 10.96 8.32
CA TYR A 52 -14.41 11.97 9.36
C TYR A 52 -14.20 13.39 8.82
N PRO A 53 -14.65 14.43 9.55
CA PRO A 53 -14.42 15.82 9.17
C PRO A 53 -12.95 16.09 8.85
N LEU A 54 -12.68 16.66 7.67
CA LEU A 54 -11.33 17.00 7.21
C LEU A 54 -11.36 18.25 6.34
N CYS A 55 -10.19 18.87 6.14
CA CYS A 55 -10.02 19.94 5.17
C CYS A 55 -10.18 19.41 3.73
N LEU A 56 -11.06 20.01 2.94
CA LEU A 56 -11.31 19.60 1.55
C LEU A 56 -10.10 19.75 0.60
N SER A 57 -9.03 20.43 1.03
CA SER A 57 -7.82 20.64 0.25
C SER A 57 -6.65 19.80 0.78
N CYS A 58 -6.21 19.99 2.02
CA CYS A 58 -5.03 19.27 2.52
C CYS A 58 -5.36 17.95 3.24
N TYR A 59 -6.65 17.60 3.36
CA TYR A 59 -7.14 16.36 4.00
C TYR A 59 -6.73 16.17 5.47
N VAL A 60 -6.19 17.22 6.10
CA VAL A 60 -5.95 17.27 7.55
C VAL A 60 -7.28 17.12 8.28
N PRO A 61 -7.37 16.28 9.32
CA PRO A 61 -8.55 16.18 10.18
C PRO A 61 -9.00 17.55 10.66
N TRP A 62 -10.29 17.81 10.51
CA TRP A 62 -10.87 19.08 10.92
C TRP A 62 -10.99 19.09 12.46
N PRO A 63 -10.64 20.20 13.12
CA PRO A 63 -10.54 20.25 14.57
C PRO A 63 -11.87 19.85 15.25
N PRO A 64 -11.81 19.00 16.29
CA PRO A 64 -13.01 18.49 16.96
C PRO A 64 -13.58 19.48 17.99
N THR A 65 -13.12 20.74 18.01
CA THR A 65 -13.46 21.70 19.07
C THR A 65 -14.31 22.86 18.55
N LEU A 66 -15.14 23.42 19.44
CA LEU A 66 -16.04 24.51 19.08
C LEU A 66 -15.35 25.85 18.85
N LYS A 67 -14.08 26.01 19.27
CA LYS A 67 -13.38 27.30 19.29
C LYS A 67 -12.77 27.66 17.94
N ASP A 68 -12.16 26.69 17.25
CA ASP A 68 -11.51 26.89 15.96
C ASP A 68 -12.20 26.02 14.91
N LYS A 69 -13.07 26.63 14.10
CA LYS A 69 -13.86 25.97 13.05
C LYS A 69 -13.47 26.57 11.70
N PRO A 70 -12.30 26.24 11.16
CA PRO A 70 -11.85 26.88 9.94
C PRO A 70 -12.75 26.39 8.79
N LEU A 71 -13.41 27.34 8.14
CA LEU A 71 -14.34 27.13 7.03
C LEU A 71 -13.97 28.07 5.88
N CYS A 72 -14.31 27.66 4.66
CA CYS A 72 -14.15 28.45 3.47
C CYS A 72 -15.03 29.71 3.59
N SER A 73 -14.44 30.88 3.36
CA SER A 73 -15.13 32.16 3.44
C SER A 73 -16.27 32.30 2.42
N LYS A 74 -16.25 31.49 1.36
CA LYS A 74 -17.25 31.50 0.27
C LYS A 74 -18.37 30.50 0.50
N CYS A 75 -18.04 29.21 0.57
CA CYS A 75 -19.05 28.14 0.67
C CYS A 75 -19.36 27.70 2.11
N SER A 76 -18.58 28.11 3.11
CA SER A 76 -18.70 27.65 4.50
C SER A 76 -18.48 26.14 4.70
N TRP A 77 -17.63 25.50 3.87
CA TRP A 77 -17.19 24.11 4.04
C TRP A 77 -15.77 24.01 4.62
N PRO A 78 -15.38 22.87 5.24
CA PRO A 78 -14.12 22.72 5.95
C PRO A 78 -12.86 22.97 5.10
N VAL A 79 -12.09 23.99 5.46
CA VAL A 79 -10.73 24.23 4.95
C VAL A 79 -9.86 24.80 6.07
N CYS A 80 -8.56 24.56 6.08
CA CYS A 80 -7.69 25.04 7.16
C CYS A 80 -7.51 26.57 7.21
N GLY A 81 -7.72 27.27 6.10
CA GLY A 81 -7.49 28.71 5.99
C GLY A 81 -7.41 29.18 4.53
N PRO A 82 -7.00 30.44 4.28
CA PRO A 82 -7.00 31.06 2.95
C PRO A 82 -6.18 30.30 1.89
N GLU A 83 -5.07 29.67 2.27
CA GLU A 83 -4.27 28.85 1.34
C GLU A 83 -5.08 27.65 0.84
N CYS A 84 -5.69 26.89 1.75
CA CYS A 84 -6.51 25.73 1.42
C CYS A 84 -7.79 26.15 0.68
N GLU A 85 -8.39 27.30 1.02
CA GLU A 85 -9.52 27.85 0.29
C GLU A 85 -9.21 28.10 -1.19
N ASN A 86 -7.97 28.49 -1.50
CA ASN A 86 -7.55 28.84 -2.85
C ASN A 86 -6.94 27.67 -3.64
N GLN A 87 -6.85 26.47 -3.05
CA GLN A 87 -6.35 25.29 -3.76
C GLN A 87 -7.31 24.86 -4.87
N PRO A 88 -6.83 24.56 -6.09
CA PRO A 88 -7.66 24.25 -7.25
C PRO A 88 -8.69 23.13 -7.00
N GLN A 89 -8.28 22.08 -6.29
CA GLN A 89 -9.14 20.91 -6.01
C GLN A 89 -10.42 21.24 -5.22
N HIS A 90 -10.43 22.33 -4.44
CA HIS A 90 -11.63 22.82 -3.76
C HIS A 90 -12.26 24.00 -4.51
N LYS A 91 -11.44 25.02 -4.77
CA LYS A 91 -11.85 26.30 -5.36
C LYS A 91 -12.54 26.12 -6.70
N ASP A 92 -12.03 25.24 -7.55
CA ASP A 92 -12.48 25.13 -8.93
C ASP A 92 -13.57 24.06 -9.10
N TYR A 93 -13.86 23.25 -8.07
CA TYR A 93 -14.82 22.13 -8.15
C TYR A 93 -16.05 22.35 -7.27
N GLU A 94 -16.09 21.80 -6.06
CA GLU A 94 -17.31 21.78 -5.25
C GLU A 94 -17.65 23.14 -4.63
N CYS A 95 -16.68 24.04 -4.43
CA CYS A 95 -16.92 25.34 -3.79
C CYS A 95 -17.97 26.20 -4.54
N PRO A 96 -17.88 26.44 -5.87
CA PRO A 96 -18.92 27.13 -6.63
C PRO A 96 -20.29 26.46 -6.56
N VAL A 97 -20.34 25.12 -6.56
CA VAL A 97 -21.59 24.35 -6.48
C VAL A 97 -22.28 24.61 -5.14
N PHE A 98 -21.54 24.55 -4.03
CA PHE A 98 -22.07 24.82 -2.71
C PHE A 98 -22.56 26.26 -2.56
N VAL A 99 -21.82 27.24 -3.09
CA VAL A 99 -22.26 28.65 -3.11
C VAL A 99 -23.58 28.79 -3.87
N GLN A 100 -23.68 28.20 -5.07
CA GLN A 100 -24.89 28.28 -5.90
C GLN A 100 -26.10 27.59 -5.25
N ALA A 101 -25.89 26.43 -4.64
CA ALA A 101 -26.94 25.69 -3.94
C ALA A 101 -27.34 26.33 -2.61
N LYS A 102 -26.52 27.25 -2.07
CA LYS A 102 -26.57 27.76 -0.70
C LYS A 102 -26.39 26.63 0.35
N GLU A 103 -25.64 25.60 -0.02
CA GLU A 103 -25.39 24.45 0.82
C GLU A 103 -24.23 24.72 1.79
N LYS A 104 -24.45 24.49 3.09
CA LYS A 104 -23.46 24.74 4.14
C LYS A 104 -23.09 23.44 4.85
N PHE A 105 -21.85 23.36 5.32
CA PHE A 105 -21.42 22.23 6.12
C PHE A 105 -22.13 22.21 7.48
N ASN A 106 -22.70 21.06 7.85
CA ASN A 106 -23.39 20.87 9.11
C ASN A 106 -22.38 20.60 10.23
N ILE A 107 -21.95 21.69 10.88
CA ILE A 107 -21.02 21.64 12.01
C ILE A 107 -21.56 20.83 13.19
N ALA A 108 -22.87 20.91 13.46
CA ALA A 108 -23.46 20.22 14.59
C ALA A 108 -23.32 18.70 14.40
N ALA A 109 -23.75 18.19 13.24
CA ALA A 109 -23.58 16.79 12.88
C ALA A 109 -22.11 16.38 12.87
N ALA A 110 -21.19 17.22 12.38
CA ALA A 110 -19.76 16.92 12.34
C ALA A 110 -19.10 16.74 13.73
N LEU A 111 -19.68 17.34 14.78
CA LEU A 111 -19.16 17.29 16.15
C LEU A 111 -19.89 16.28 17.04
N GLU A 112 -20.91 15.60 16.53
CA GLU A 112 -21.61 14.56 17.26
C GLU A 112 -20.70 13.34 17.47
N GLN A 113 -20.65 12.85 18.72
CA GLN A 113 -19.77 11.75 19.13
C GLN A 113 -20.19 10.38 18.55
N ASN A 114 -21.39 10.27 17.97
CA ASN A 114 -21.96 9.00 17.48
C ASN A 114 -21.68 8.73 15.98
N ASN A 115 -20.80 9.50 15.32
CA ASN A 115 -20.45 9.26 13.93
C ASN A 115 -19.47 8.08 13.78
N GLU A 116 -19.95 6.86 14.03
CA GLU A 116 -19.13 5.65 13.89
C GLU A 116 -18.64 5.42 12.45
N ASN A 117 -19.34 5.97 11.43
CA ASN A 117 -19.06 5.74 10.01
C ASN A 117 -18.73 7.03 9.22
N GLY A 118 -18.13 8.03 9.86
CA GLY A 118 -17.80 9.31 9.23
C GLY A 118 -19.02 10.23 9.00
N ILE A 119 -18.87 11.25 8.16
CA ILE A 119 -19.91 12.26 7.90
C ILE A 119 -20.53 12.09 6.50
N PRO A 120 -21.85 11.80 6.40
CA PRO A 120 -22.51 11.60 5.12
C PRO A 120 -22.36 12.76 4.12
N GLN A 121 -22.36 14.02 4.58
CA GLN A 121 -22.16 15.20 3.70
C GLN A 121 -20.83 15.16 2.92
N LEU A 122 -19.80 14.48 3.45
CA LEU A 122 -18.49 14.37 2.79
C LEU A 122 -18.42 13.24 1.75
N GLU A 123 -19.36 12.30 1.75
CA GLU A 123 -19.37 11.18 0.81
C GLU A 123 -19.55 11.65 -0.64
N CYS A 124 -20.27 12.76 -0.85
CA CYS A 124 -20.51 13.31 -2.18
C CYS A 124 -19.29 14.02 -2.80
N ILE A 125 -18.26 14.38 -2.02
CA ILE A 125 -17.18 15.27 -2.49
C ILE A 125 -16.42 14.69 -3.68
N THR A 126 -15.95 13.44 -3.57
CA THR A 126 -15.15 12.85 -4.64
C THR A 126 -15.99 12.48 -5.88
N PRO A 127 -17.18 11.87 -5.73
CA PRO A 127 -18.11 11.67 -6.86
C PRO A 127 -18.45 12.99 -7.56
N LEU A 128 -18.72 14.07 -6.81
CA LEU A 128 -19.00 15.39 -7.37
C LEU A 128 -17.80 15.94 -8.13
N ARG A 129 -16.58 15.85 -7.59
CA ARG A 129 -15.35 16.26 -8.30
C ARG A 129 -15.16 15.50 -9.60
N LEU A 130 -15.41 14.19 -9.61
CA LEU A 130 -15.31 13.36 -10.82
C LEU A 130 -16.31 13.81 -11.90
N LEU A 131 -17.57 14.04 -11.52
CA LEU A 131 -18.61 14.51 -12.42
C LEU A 131 -18.38 15.94 -12.93
N LEU A 132 -17.82 16.82 -12.09
CA LEU A 132 -17.45 18.16 -12.53
C LEU A 132 -16.24 18.14 -13.47
N GLU A 133 -15.29 17.25 -13.22
CA GLU A 133 -14.13 17.08 -14.09
C GLU A 133 -14.52 16.51 -15.46
N SER A 134 -15.52 15.62 -15.53
CA SER A 134 -16.04 15.14 -16.81
C SER A 134 -16.66 16.25 -17.67
N LEU A 135 -17.19 17.31 -17.05
CA LEU A 135 -17.68 18.48 -17.76
C LEU A 135 -16.57 19.44 -18.17
N LYS A 136 -15.54 19.61 -17.34
CA LYS A 136 -14.39 20.48 -17.64
C LYS A 136 -13.52 19.92 -18.76
N ASN A 137 -13.29 18.61 -18.75
CA ASN A 137 -12.38 17.90 -19.65
C ASN A 137 -13.07 16.70 -20.31
N PRO A 138 -14.06 16.93 -21.20
CA PRO A 138 -14.87 15.86 -21.79
C PRO A 138 -14.06 14.89 -22.68
N GLU A 139 -13.06 15.39 -23.41
CA GLU A 139 -12.18 14.54 -24.23
C GLU A 139 -11.36 13.58 -23.36
N ARG A 140 -10.82 14.08 -22.23
CA ARG A 140 -10.07 13.26 -21.28
C ARG A 140 -10.99 12.23 -20.62
N TRP A 141 -12.18 12.63 -20.20
CA TRP A 141 -13.19 11.72 -19.65
C TRP A 141 -13.53 10.58 -20.62
N GLU A 142 -13.84 10.89 -21.88
CA GLU A 142 -14.21 9.89 -22.89
C GLU A 142 -13.08 8.89 -23.13
N LYS A 143 -11.84 9.38 -23.20
CA LYS A 143 -10.65 8.58 -23.48
C LYS A 143 -10.22 7.72 -22.29
N GLU A 144 -10.24 8.28 -21.08
CA GLU A 144 -9.55 7.71 -19.91
C GLU A 144 -10.52 7.05 -18.92
N VAL A 145 -11.68 7.65 -18.66
CA VAL A 145 -12.50 7.29 -17.49
C VAL A 145 -13.82 6.62 -17.82
N LYS A 146 -14.53 7.06 -18.87
CA LYS A 146 -15.90 6.61 -19.17
C LYS A 146 -16.06 5.09 -19.29
N SER A 147 -15.01 4.41 -19.75
CA SER A 147 -15.00 2.95 -19.95
C SER A 147 -14.48 2.15 -18.74
N MET A 148 -14.08 2.82 -17.65
CA MET A 148 -13.62 2.16 -16.43
C MET A 148 -14.72 1.29 -15.82
N GLU A 149 -14.31 0.17 -15.24
CA GLU A 149 -15.24 -0.76 -14.63
C GLU A 149 -15.82 -0.14 -13.35
N ALA A 150 -17.14 -0.19 -13.22
CA ALA A 150 -17.89 0.37 -12.09
C ALA A 150 -18.66 -0.72 -11.32
N HIS A 151 -18.74 -1.93 -11.86
CA HIS A 151 -19.44 -3.08 -11.33
C HIS A 151 -20.88 -2.82 -10.88
N ASN A 152 -21.61 -1.89 -11.54
CA ASN A 152 -22.96 -1.51 -11.17
C ASN A 152 -23.92 -2.71 -11.02
N LYS A 153 -23.81 -3.72 -11.89
CA LYS A 153 -24.62 -4.95 -11.84
C LYS A 153 -24.42 -5.76 -10.56
N ILE A 154 -23.22 -5.73 -9.99
CA ILE A 154 -22.88 -6.38 -8.72
C ILE A 154 -23.25 -5.45 -7.56
N ARG A 155 -22.84 -4.17 -7.63
CA ARG A 155 -23.04 -3.17 -6.58
C ARG A 155 -24.51 -2.94 -6.26
N ILE A 156 -25.42 -2.96 -7.24
CA ILE A 156 -26.87 -2.79 -7.02
C ILE A 156 -27.47 -3.84 -6.07
N GLN A 157 -26.82 -5.00 -5.93
CA GLN A 157 -27.24 -6.08 -5.04
C GLN A 157 -26.67 -5.93 -3.62
N LYS A 158 -25.77 -4.97 -3.40
CA LYS A 158 -25.07 -4.75 -2.13
C LYS A 158 -25.78 -3.67 -1.31
N PRO A 159 -25.72 -3.73 0.04
CA PRO A 159 -26.30 -2.69 0.90
C PRO A 159 -25.74 -1.29 0.63
N HIS A 160 -24.44 -1.19 0.29
CA HIS A 160 -23.76 0.08 0.06
C HIS A 160 -24.38 0.92 -1.07
N TRP A 161 -24.96 0.29 -2.10
CA TRP A 161 -25.65 1.00 -3.19
C TRP A 161 -26.81 1.88 -2.69
N LYS A 162 -27.53 1.42 -1.65
CA LYS A 162 -28.62 2.19 -1.05
C LYS A 162 -28.08 3.39 -0.27
N SER A 163 -26.97 3.21 0.44
CA SER A 163 -26.28 4.31 1.13
C SER A 163 -25.81 5.37 0.12
N ASP A 164 -25.16 4.95 -0.97
CA ASP A 164 -24.75 5.85 -2.05
C ASP A 164 -25.93 6.59 -2.68
N HIS A 165 -27.07 5.90 -2.85
CA HIS A 165 -28.26 6.52 -3.39
C HIS A 165 -28.73 7.70 -2.51
N VAL A 166 -28.79 7.54 -1.20
CA VAL A 166 -29.21 8.61 -0.28
C VAL A 166 -28.12 9.68 -0.13
N ASN A 167 -26.90 9.26 0.23
CA ASN A 167 -25.84 10.17 0.65
C ASN A 167 -25.16 10.89 -0.52
N VAL A 168 -25.19 10.31 -1.72
CA VAL A 168 -24.52 10.86 -2.90
C VAL A 168 -25.52 11.23 -3.99
N VAL A 169 -26.36 10.30 -4.45
CA VAL A 169 -27.24 10.53 -5.60
C VAL A 169 -28.31 11.57 -5.30
N GLU A 170 -29.11 11.35 -4.25
CA GLU A 170 -30.15 12.28 -3.82
C GLU A 170 -29.54 13.60 -3.35
N TYR A 171 -28.40 13.56 -2.66
CA TYR A 171 -27.71 14.77 -2.22
C TYR A 171 -27.26 15.64 -3.41
N ILE A 172 -26.59 15.07 -4.41
CA ILE A 172 -26.14 15.82 -5.60
C ILE A 172 -27.32 16.35 -6.40
N ARG A 173 -28.35 15.53 -6.66
CA ARG A 173 -29.48 15.94 -7.51
C ARG A 173 -30.41 16.92 -6.78
N LYS A 174 -30.86 16.57 -5.58
CA LYS A 174 -31.89 17.32 -4.84
C LYS A 174 -31.30 18.46 -4.01
N GLN A 175 -30.28 18.18 -3.19
CA GLN A 175 -29.72 19.18 -2.28
C GLN A 175 -28.82 20.18 -3.01
N LEU A 176 -27.92 19.68 -3.87
CA LEU A 176 -27.01 20.53 -4.67
C LEU A 176 -27.64 21.03 -5.98
N LYS A 177 -28.86 20.58 -6.31
CA LYS A 177 -29.65 21.03 -7.48
C LYS A 177 -28.92 20.78 -8.82
N LEU A 178 -28.21 19.66 -8.92
CA LEU A 178 -27.48 19.25 -10.14
C LEU A 178 -28.27 18.20 -10.93
N ASP A 179 -29.43 18.58 -11.45
CA ASP A 179 -30.33 17.69 -12.22
C ASP A 179 -29.77 17.23 -13.56
N LYS A 180 -28.67 17.84 -14.02
CA LYS A 180 -27.97 17.48 -15.27
C LYS A 180 -27.37 16.07 -15.24
N PHE A 181 -27.11 15.52 -14.06
CA PHE A 181 -26.58 14.18 -13.89
C PHE A 181 -27.73 13.25 -13.51
N SER A 182 -27.87 12.16 -14.27
CA SER A 182 -28.80 11.09 -13.97
C SER A 182 -28.35 10.29 -12.73
N GLU A 183 -29.29 9.56 -12.12
CA GLU A 183 -28.97 8.69 -10.99
C GLU A 183 -27.96 7.61 -11.38
N GLU A 184 -28.09 7.07 -12.59
CA GLU A 184 -27.19 6.06 -13.13
C GLU A 184 -25.77 6.59 -13.33
N GLU A 185 -25.62 7.82 -13.84
CA GLU A 185 -24.30 8.45 -13.99
C GLU A 185 -23.62 8.67 -12.63
N ILE A 186 -24.36 9.12 -11.61
CA ILE A 186 -23.80 9.34 -10.28
C ILE A 186 -23.43 7.99 -9.63
N GLN A 187 -24.29 6.97 -9.75
CA GLN A 187 -23.97 5.64 -9.24
C GLN A 187 -22.74 5.03 -9.93
N THR A 188 -22.62 5.25 -11.24
CA THR A 188 -21.45 4.81 -12.02
C THR A 188 -20.19 5.53 -11.55
N ALA A 189 -20.26 6.84 -11.28
CA ALA A 189 -19.15 7.60 -10.72
C ALA A 189 -18.70 7.03 -9.36
N CYS A 190 -19.63 6.67 -8.46
CA CYS A 190 -19.29 5.99 -7.22
C CYS A 190 -18.56 4.66 -7.46
N GLY A 191 -19.01 3.86 -8.42
CA GLY A 191 -18.42 2.56 -8.74
C GLY A 191 -17.03 2.68 -9.35
N ILE A 192 -16.83 3.63 -10.27
CA ILE A 192 -15.50 3.92 -10.81
C ILE A 192 -14.53 4.24 -9.67
N LEU A 193 -14.97 5.06 -8.70
CA LEU A 193 -14.12 5.45 -7.58
C LEU A 193 -13.82 4.28 -6.64
N GLU A 194 -14.80 3.42 -6.35
CA GLU A 194 -14.63 2.24 -5.50
C GLU A 194 -13.63 1.24 -6.11
N ILE A 195 -13.76 0.99 -7.42
CA ILE A 195 -12.98 -0.06 -8.09
C ILE A 195 -11.60 0.42 -8.53
N ASN A 196 -11.42 1.70 -8.87
CA ASN A 196 -10.23 2.14 -9.62
C ASN A 196 -9.36 3.19 -8.91
N THR A 197 -9.72 3.63 -7.72
CA THR A 197 -8.90 4.61 -6.98
C THR A 197 -7.76 3.96 -6.22
N PHE A 198 -6.72 4.76 -6.04
CA PHE A 198 -5.52 4.45 -5.27
C PHE A 198 -5.50 5.30 -4.02
N GLU A 199 -5.03 4.71 -2.93
CA GLU A 199 -4.74 5.46 -1.71
C GLU A 199 -3.51 6.34 -1.93
N ILE A 200 -3.61 7.59 -1.49
CA ILE A 200 -2.51 8.55 -1.51
C ILE A 200 -2.30 9.12 -0.12
N ARG A 201 -1.08 9.60 0.15
CA ARG A 201 -0.75 10.34 1.36
C ARG A 201 -0.36 11.78 1.01
N THR A 202 -0.86 12.73 1.79
CA THR A 202 -0.46 14.13 1.67
C THR A 202 0.94 14.35 2.23
N SER A 203 1.55 15.49 1.92
CA SER A 203 2.81 15.94 2.55
C SER A 203 2.75 16.04 4.08
N LYS A 204 1.55 16.08 4.67
CA LYS A 204 1.32 16.07 6.12
C LYS A 204 1.01 14.67 6.67
N GLY A 205 1.08 13.62 5.84
CA GLY A 205 0.86 12.23 6.24
C GLY A 205 -0.61 11.78 6.27
N PHE A 206 -1.57 12.63 5.86
CA PHE A 206 -2.99 12.27 5.87
C PHE A 206 -3.40 11.51 4.62
N SER A 207 -4.36 10.60 4.76
CA SER A 207 -4.80 9.73 3.67
C SER A 207 -5.90 10.37 2.83
N ALA A 208 -5.84 10.18 1.51
CA ALA A 208 -6.88 10.53 0.55
C ALA A 208 -6.97 9.44 -0.53
N ARG A 209 -7.79 9.66 -1.55
CA ARG A 209 -7.81 8.80 -2.75
C ARG A 209 -7.64 9.61 -4.03
N ALA A 210 -7.01 8.99 -5.02
CA ALA A 210 -6.86 9.54 -6.35
C ALA A 210 -7.23 8.52 -7.42
N LEU A 211 -7.71 9.01 -8.56
CA LEU A 211 -8.02 8.18 -9.73
C LEU A 211 -6.90 8.34 -10.75
N TYR A 212 -6.26 7.23 -11.14
CA TYR A 212 -5.19 7.18 -12.15
C TYR A 212 -5.63 6.23 -13.28
N PRO A 213 -6.31 6.75 -14.32
CA PRO A 213 -6.98 5.91 -15.31
C PRO A 213 -6.06 4.94 -16.04
N THR A 214 -4.82 5.35 -16.31
CA THR A 214 -3.83 4.50 -17.00
C THR A 214 -3.29 3.41 -16.08
N VAL A 215 -2.87 3.77 -14.86
CA VAL A 215 -2.34 2.81 -13.89
C VAL A 215 -3.40 1.80 -13.45
N ALA A 216 -4.67 2.22 -13.35
CA ALA A 216 -5.80 1.34 -13.01
C ALA A 216 -6.08 0.22 -14.03
N MET A 217 -5.48 0.25 -15.23
CA MET A 217 -5.67 -0.80 -16.25
C MET A 217 -4.90 -2.10 -15.99
N MET A 218 -3.93 -2.10 -15.06
CA MET A 218 -3.20 -3.31 -14.70
C MET A 218 -4.09 -4.24 -13.89
N ASN A 219 -4.12 -5.53 -14.21
CA ASN A 219 -4.79 -6.52 -13.41
C ASN A 219 -4.02 -6.85 -12.12
N HIS A 220 -4.72 -7.53 -11.22
CA HIS A 220 -4.14 -8.04 -9.99
C HIS A 220 -3.36 -9.35 -10.17
N SER A 221 -2.21 -9.46 -9.52
CA SER A 221 -1.60 -10.72 -9.10
C SER A 221 -1.09 -10.60 -7.67
N CYS A 222 -1.18 -11.66 -6.86
CA CYS A 222 -0.57 -11.69 -5.52
C CYS A 222 0.96 -11.84 -5.54
N VAL A 223 1.53 -11.99 -6.74
CA VAL A 223 2.96 -11.83 -7.04
C VAL A 223 3.02 -10.83 -8.21
N SER A 224 3.09 -9.54 -7.87
CA SER A 224 3.13 -8.47 -8.88
C SER A 224 4.52 -8.34 -9.48
N ASN A 225 4.58 -7.89 -10.74
CA ASN A 225 5.83 -7.55 -11.43
C ASN A 225 5.99 -6.04 -11.63
N THR A 226 5.12 -5.26 -10.99
CA THR A 226 5.18 -3.80 -10.94
C THR A 226 5.00 -3.29 -9.51
N CYS A 227 5.48 -2.06 -9.28
CA CYS A 227 5.25 -1.28 -8.07
C CYS A 227 4.94 0.17 -8.47
N HIS A 228 4.25 0.89 -7.59
CA HIS A 228 3.97 2.31 -7.80
C HIS A 228 4.41 3.16 -6.61
N SER A 229 4.83 4.38 -6.92
CA SER A 229 5.16 5.43 -5.97
C SER A 229 4.30 6.64 -6.26
N ILE A 230 3.86 7.34 -5.22
CA ILE A 230 3.04 8.56 -5.38
C ILE A 230 3.74 9.69 -4.66
N SER A 231 4.04 10.77 -5.38
CA SER A 231 4.60 11.99 -4.78
C SER A 231 3.56 12.62 -3.85
N PRO A 232 3.88 12.88 -2.58
CA PRO A 232 2.96 13.59 -1.68
C PRO A 232 2.80 15.07 -2.03
N SER A 233 3.65 15.63 -2.90
CA SER A 233 3.64 17.04 -3.28
C SER A 233 2.63 17.37 -4.39
N ASP A 234 2.61 16.56 -5.46
CA ASP A 234 1.73 16.78 -6.62
C ASP A 234 0.79 15.60 -6.91
N TYR A 235 0.84 14.55 -6.08
CA TYR A 235 0.08 13.31 -6.24
C TYR A 235 0.36 12.59 -7.57
N ARG A 236 1.49 12.84 -8.23
CA ARG A 236 1.87 12.09 -9.43
C ARG A 236 2.22 10.66 -9.07
N VAL A 237 1.66 9.70 -9.83
CA VAL A 237 2.01 8.29 -9.71
C VAL A 237 3.12 7.95 -10.71
N TYR A 238 4.08 7.16 -10.23
CA TYR A 238 5.16 6.59 -11.02
C TYR A 238 5.05 5.07 -10.95
N LEU A 239 4.81 4.43 -12.09
CA LEU A 239 4.68 2.98 -12.21
C LEU A 239 5.96 2.40 -12.78
N ARG A 240 6.55 1.41 -12.10
CA ARG A 240 7.79 0.76 -12.52
C ARG A 240 7.65 -0.74 -12.51
N THR A 241 8.43 -1.43 -13.33
CA THR A 241 8.59 -2.88 -13.21
C THR A 241 9.49 -3.21 -12.01
N THR A 242 9.18 -4.29 -11.28
CA THR A 242 10.05 -4.81 -10.21
C THR A 242 10.96 -5.92 -10.73
N THR A 243 10.53 -6.64 -11.77
CA THR A 243 11.26 -7.76 -12.37
C THR A 243 11.35 -7.58 -13.89
N ARG A 244 12.15 -8.42 -14.56
CA ARG A 244 12.18 -8.44 -16.02
C ARG A 244 10.84 -8.93 -16.56
N VAL A 245 10.23 -8.18 -17.47
CA VAL A 245 8.98 -8.56 -18.14
C VAL A 245 9.27 -8.76 -19.63
N PRO A 246 9.07 -9.98 -20.19
CA PRO A 246 9.25 -10.21 -21.62
C PRO A 246 8.19 -9.47 -22.45
N GLU A 247 8.47 -9.22 -23.72
CA GLU A 247 7.49 -8.69 -24.66
C GLU A 247 6.21 -9.55 -24.67
N GLY A 248 5.05 -8.89 -24.60
CA GLY A 248 3.74 -9.54 -24.52
C GLY A 248 3.38 -10.09 -23.14
N GLY A 249 4.30 -10.07 -22.17
CA GLY A 249 4.02 -10.41 -20.78
C GLY A 249 3.05 -9.42 -20.13
N GLU A 250 2.11 -9.92 -19.33
CA GLU A 250 1.14 -9.07 -18.62
C GLU A 250 1.82 -8.30 -17.47
N LEU A 251 1.41 -7.04 -17.30
CA LEU A 251 1.84 -6.17 -16.22
C LEU A 251 0.80 -6.24 -15.10
N TYR A 252 1.22 -6.78 -13.97
CA TYR A 252 0.38 -6.99 -12.80
C TYR A 252 0.72 -5.99 -11.70
N GLY A 253 -0.31 -5.36 -11.15
CA GLY A 253 -0.27 -4.68 -9.86
C GLY A 253 -0.76 -5.56 -8.72
N SER A 254 -0.57 -5.12 -7.47
CA SER A 254 -1.26 -5.71 -6.32
C SER A 254 -2.37 -4.78 -5.83
N TYR A 255 -3.58 -5.31 -5.63
CA TYR A 255 -4.72 -4.55 -5.11
C TYR A 255 -4.94 -4.80 -3.60
N THR A 256 -4.07 -5.59 -2.98
CA THR A 256 -4.15 -5.97 -1.58
C THR A 256 -2.75 -6.01 -0.98
N HIS A 257 -2.67 -6.06 0.34
CA HIS A 257 -1.40 -6.17 1.04
C HIS A 257 -0.76 -7.54 0.77
N SER A 258 0.45 -7.55 0.22
CA SER A 258 1.14 -8.78 -0.20
C SER A 258 1.46 -9.73 0.96
N LEU A 259 1.72 -9.18 2.15
CA LEU A 259 2.02 -9.98 3.35
C LEU A 259 0.80 -10.68 3.96
N PHE A 260 -0.43 -10.39 3.53
CA PHE A 260 -1.61 -11.09 4.06
C PHE A 260 -1.62 -12.56 3.61
N PRO A 261 -2.17 -13.49 4.42
CA PRO A 261 -2.37 -14.87 4.03
C PRO A 261 -3.45 -15.00 2.95
N THR A 262 -3.47 -16.12 2.23
CA THR A 262 -4.33 -16.32 1.04
C THR A 262 -5.81 -16.10 1.32
N MET A 263 -6.34 -16.58 2.45
CA MET A 263 -7.75 -16.39 2.81
C MET A 263 -8.09 -14.90 2.94
N LEU A 264 -7.25 -14.12 3.64
CA LEU A 264 -7.51 -12.69 3.85
C LEU A 264 -7.34 -11.87 2.56
N ARG A 265 -6.35 -12.22 1.71
CA ARG A 265 -6.20 -11.57 0.39
C ARG A 265 -7.43 -11.80 -0.49
N ARG A 266 -7.91 -13.05 -0.57
CA ARG A 266 -9.07 -13.41 -1.40
C ARG A 266 -10.36 -12.76 -0.88
N GLU A 267 -10.54 -12.73 0.44
CA GLU A 267 -11.66 -12.03 1.09
C GLU A 267 -11.66 -10.53 0.75
N HIS A 268 -10.53 -9.85 0.97
CA HIS A 268 -10.38 -8.42 0.66
C HIS A 268 -10.65 -8.08 -0.82
N LEU A 269 -10.15 -8.89 -1.75
CA LEU A 269 -10.38 -8.70 -3.18
C LEU A 269 -11.84 -8.96 -3.57
N LEU A 270 -12.49 -9.95 -2.96
CA LEU A 270 -13.89 -10.24 -3.22
C LEU A 270 -14.79 -9.10 -2.70
N GLU A 271 -14.49 -8.57 -1.53
CA GLU A 271 -15.24 -7.48 -0.92
C GLU A 271 -15.06 -6.17 -1.69
N GLY A 272 -13.81 -5.75 -1.92
CA GLY A 272 -13.50 -4.43 -2.50
C GLY A 272 -13.38 -4.37 -4.02
N LYS A 273 -13.17 -5.50 -4.70
CA LYS A 273 -12.97 -5.58 -6.16
C LYS A 273 -13.89 -6.58 -6.86
N HIS A 274 -14.74 -7.30 -6.10
CA HIS A 274 -15.76 -8.21 -6.62
C HIS A 274 -15.24 -9.38 -7.46
N PHE A 275 -14.00 -9.83 -7.22
CA PHE A 275 -13.46 -11.05 -7.82
C PHE A 275 -12.65 -11.88 -6.83
N ALA A 276 -12.53 -13.18 -7.09
CA ALA A 276 -11.74 -14.11 -6.29
C ALA A 276 -10.44 -14.50 -7.02
N CYS A 277 -9.29 -14.07 -6.51
CA CYS A 277 -7.98 -14.25 -7.18
C CYS A 277 -7.51 -15.72 -7.19
N ALA A 278 -7.29 -16.29 -8.37
CA ALA A 278 -6.75 -17.64 -8.58
C ALA A 278 -5.32 -17.64 -9.18
N CYS A 279 -4.53 -16.61 -8.89
CA CYS A 279 -3.12 -16.54 -9.34
C CYS A 279 -2.29 -17.72 -8.80
N PRO A 280 -1.10 -18.01 -9.36
CA PRO A 280 -0.28 -19.16 -8.94
C PRO A 280 -0.04 -19.24 -7.43
N ARG A 281 0.13 -18.10 -6.74
CA ARG A 281 0.28 -18.06 -5.28
C ARG A 281 -0.99 -18.44 -4.52
N CYS A 282 -2.16 -17.99 -4.98
CA CYS A 282 -3.43 -18.33 -4.33
C CYS A 282 -3.83 -19.79 -4.57
N SER A 283 -3.43 -20.35 -5.71
CA SER A 283 -3.78 -21.72 -6.12
C SER A 283 -2.83 -22.79 -5.55
N ASP A 284 -1.77 -22.39 -4.86
CA ASP A 284 -0.83 -23.29 -4.18
C ASP A 284 -1.06 -23.26 -2.66
N PRO A 285 -1.43 -24.39 -2.03
CA PRO A 285 -1.59 -24.49 -0.57
C PRO A 285 -0.37 -24.08 0.26
N THR A 286 0.83 -24.15 -0.34
CA THR A 286 2.09 -23.72 0.30
C THR A 286 2.46 -22.27 0.02
N GLU A 287 1.66 -21.55 -0.77
CA GLU A 287 1.94 -20.21 -1.27
C GLU A 287 3.33 -20.12 -1.93
N LEU A 288 3.59 -20.95 -2.95
CA LEU A 288 4.87 -21.03 -3.64
C LEU A 288 6.01 -21.43 -2.70
N GLY A 289 5.73 -22.35 -1.78
CA GLY A 289 6.70 -22.84 -0.78
C GLY A 289 7.04 -21.84 0.32
N THR A 290 6.37 -20.70 0.42
CA THR A 290 6.60 -19.70 1.48
C THR A 290 5.94 -20.05 2.80
N HIS A 291 4.86 -20.84 2.75
CA HIS A 291 4.05 -21.26 3.91
C HIS A 291 3.45 -20.06 4.68
N MET A 292 3.09 -18.98 3.97
CA MET A 292 2.55 -17.77 4.58
C MET A 292 1.18 -17.93 5.23
N SER A 293 0.45 -19.00 4.91
CA SER A 293 -0.82 -19.37 5.57
C SER A 293 -0.72 -20.63 6.43
N SER A 294 0.46 -21.24 6.58
CA SER A 294 0.54 -22.58 7.18
C SER A 294 0.60 -22.56 8.71
N LEU A 295 -0.15 -23.47 9.35
CA LEU A 295 -0.09 -23.68 10.80
C LEU A 295 0.84 -24.83 11.16
N LYS A 296 1.46 -24.77 12.33
CA LYS A 296 2.13 -25.94 12.92
C LYS A 296 1.08 -26.91 13.45
N CYS A 297 1.29 -28.21 13.23
CA CYS A 297 0.42 -29.24 13.77
C CYS A 297 0.62 -29.34 15.28
N ASN A 298 -0.48 -29.46 16.03
CA ASN A 298 -0.45 -29.66 17.48
C ASN A 298 -0.59 -31.14 17.89
N LYS A 299 -0.58 -32.07 16.92
CA LYS A 299 -0.74 -33.52 17.14
C LYS A 299 0.51 -34.35 16.81
N CYS A 300 1.49 -33.77 16.13
CA CYS A 300 2.74 -34.46 15.81
C CYS A 300 3.88 -33.45 15.66
N ASP A 301 5.10 -33.93 15.77
CA ASP A 301 6.29 -33.12 15.56
C ASP A 301 6.48 -32.80 14.09
N ASN A 302 6.91 -31.58 13.79
CA ASN A 302 7.23 -31.07 12.44
C ASN A 302 6.09 -31.10 11.40
N GLY A 303 4.89 -31.53 11.79
CA GLY A 303 3.71 -31.49 10.94
C GLY A 303 3.29 -30.06 10.61
N ILE A 304 2.91 -29.81 9.37
CA ILE A 304 2.38 -28.53 8.90
C ILE A 304 0.94 -28.76 8.43
N VAL A 305 0.02 -27.91 8.84
CA VAL A 305 -1.39 -27.98 8.44
C VAL A 305 -1.63 -27.02 7.27
N LEU A 306 -2.13 -27.56 6.16
CA LEU A 306 -2.37 -26.86 4.89
C LEU A 306 -3.81 -27.09 4.41
N PRO A 307 -4.41 -26.17 3.65
CA PRO A 307 -5.69 -26.43 2.98
C PRO A 307 -5.53 -27.53 1.92
N LEU A 308 -6.54 -28.38 1.77
CA LEU A 308 -6.61 -29.32 0.63
C LEU A 308 -6.91 -28.59 -0.69
N ASP A 309 -7.70 -27.52 -0.64
CA ASP A 309 -7.93 -26.57 -1.73
C ASP A 309 -7.80 -25.14 -1.18
N SER A 310 -6.79 -24.39 -1.63
CA SER A 310 -6.54 -23.02 -1.17
C SER A 310 -7.47 -21.98 -1.80
N LEU A 311 -8.24 -22.35 -2.82
CA LEU A 311 -9.24 -21.48 -3.44
C LEU A 311 -10.62 -21.61 -2.79
N ASP A 312 -10.88 -22.67 -2.03
CA ASP A 312 -12.11 -22.84 -1.24
C ASP A 312 -11.88 -22.45 0.23
N GLU A 313 -12.56 -21.39 0.68
CA GLU A 313 -12.49 -20.94 2.08
C GLU A 313 -13.03 -21.97 3.09
N ASN A 314 -13.88 -22.89 2.63
CA ASN A 314 -14.46 -23.96 3.45
C ASN A 314 -13.65 -25.27 3.36
N SER A 315 -12.56 -25.30 2.58
CA SER A 315 -11.71 -26.48 2.43
C SER A 315 -11.30 -27.02 3.79
N ILE A 316 -11.23 -28.35 3.88
CA ILE A 316 -10.57 -29.01 5.01
C ILE A 316 -9.08 -28.68 4.96
N TRP A 317 -8.50 -28.48 6.13
CA TRP A 317 -7.06 -28.34 6.32
C TRP A 317 -6.52 -29.63 6.92
N LYS A 318 -5.45 -30.18 6.34
CA LYS A 318 -4.85 -31.46 6.74
C LYS A 318 -3.39 -31.29 7.11
N CYS A 319 -2.95 -31.99 8.15
CA CYS A 319 -1.54 -32.11 8.50
C CYS A 319 -0.76 -32.93 7.46
N THR A 320 0.45 -32.49 7.14
CA THR A 320 1.34 -33.20 6.20
C THR A 320 1.96 -34.49 6.77
N HIS A 321 1.89 -34.72 8.08
CA HIS A 321 2.60 -35.83 8.75
C HIS A 321 1.70 -36.77 9.57
N CYS A 322 0.44 -36.41 9.81
CA CYS A 322 -0.49 -37.23 10.57
C CYS A 322 -1.94 -37.02 10.09
N GLU A 323 -2.88 -37.78 10.63
CA GLU A 323 -4.30 -37.70 10.23
C GLU A 323 -5.07 -36.51 10.82
N PHE A 324 -4.38 -35.57 11.47
CA PHE A 324 -5.04 -34.37 11.98
C PHE A 324 -5.64 -33.53 10.85
N THR A 325 -6.92 -33.19 11.01
CA THR A 325 -7.65 -32.28 10.11
C THR A 325 -8.44 -31.24 10.90
N THR A 326 -8.66 -30.07 10.30
CA THR A 326 -9.51 -29.01 10.85
C THR A 326 -10.29 -28.32 9.72
N PRO A 327 -11.54 -27.87 9.92
CA PRO A 327 -12.27 -27.16 8.88
C PRO A 327 -11.69 -25.75 8.65
N GLY A 328 -11.77 -25.26 7.41
CA GLY A 328 -11.29 -23.91 7.03
C GLY A 328 -11.93 -22.79 7.86
N SER A 329 -13.20 -22.92 8.24
CA SER A 329 -13.89 -21.96 9.11
C SER A 329 -13.27 -21.83 10.51
N ALA A 330 -12.66 -22.89 11.05
CA ALA A 330 -11.91 -22.82 12.31
C ALA A 330 -10.58 -22.09 12.12
N VAL A 331 -9.89 -22.33 11.00
CA VAL A 331 -8.64 -21.63 10.66
C VAL A 331 -8.90 -20.15 10.41
N LYS A 332 -9.99 -19.79 9.72
CA LYS A 332 -10.41 -18.40 9.50
C LYS A 332 -10.59 -17.66 10.82
N LYS A 333 -11.26 -18.27 11.81
CA LYS A 333 -11.41 -17.69 13.16
C LYS A 333 -10.05 -17.49 13.87
N VAL A 334 -9.15 -18.46 13.76
CA VAL A 334 -7.78 -18.32 14.29
C VAL A 334 -7.07 -17.14 13.64
N PHE A 335 -7.15 -17.03 12.30
CA PHE A 335 -6.54 -15.91 11.58
C PHE A 335 -7.13 -14.57 11.96
N GLN A 336 -8.45 -14.45 12.13
CA GLN A 336 -9.09 -13.22 12.59
C GLN A 336 -8.59 -12.79 13.98
N ILE A 337 -8.45 -13.71 14.92
CA ILE A 337 -7.94 -13.42 16.27
C ILE A 337 -6.47 -12.96 16.21
N ILE A 338 -5.63 -13.63 15.42
CA ILE A 338 -4.22 -13.26 15.32
C ILE A 338 -4.08 -11.93 14.58
N HIS A 339 -4.83 -11.74 13.49
CA HIS A 339 -4.84 -10.49 12.72
C HIS A 339 -5.21 -9.30 13.62
N ALA A 340 -6.27 -9.40 14.41
CA ALA A 340 -6.66 -8.35 15.35
C ALA A 340 -5.54 -8.00 16.36
N ASN A 341 -4.78 -8.98 16.84
CA ASN A 341 -3.65 -8.74 17.73
C ASN A 341 -2.46 -8.10 17.01
N VAL A 342 -2.20 -8.49 15.75
CA VAL A 342 -1.17 -7.85 14.91
C VAL A 342 -1.57 -6.41 14.61
N GLU A 343 -2.82 -6.16 14.19
CA GLU A 343 -3.33 -4.82 13.93
C GLU A 343 -3.23 -3.93 15.16
N ALA A 344 -3.61 -4.44 16.34
CA ALA A 344 -3.51 -3.69 17.59
C ALA A 344 -2.09 -3.19 17.87
N VAL A 345 -1.06 -4.04 17.73
CA VAL A 345 0.32 -3.61 17.96
C VAL A 345 0.86 -2.74 16.82
N GLU A 346 0.36 -2.91 15.59
CA GLU A 346 0.75 -2.07 14.46
C GLU A 346 0.23 -0.62 14.57
N THR A 347 -0.78 -0.36 15.42
CA THR A 347 -1.19 1.02 15.74
C THR A 347 -0.22 1.76 16.65
N ILE A 348 0.64 1.04 17.39
CA ILE A 348 1.63 1.62 18.29
C ILE A 348 2.83 2.07 17.44
N SER A 349 3.07 3.37 17.41
CA SER A 349 4.13 4.02 16.66
C SER A 349 5.48 3.87 17.37
N GLY A 350 6.59 3.89 16.62
CA GLY A 350 7.92 4.02 17.23
C GLY A 350 8.10 5.33 18.02
N ALA A 351 7.26 6.34 17.76
CA ALA A 351 7.22 7.57 18.55
C ALA A 351 6.63 7.37 19.96
N ASP A 352 5.94 6.25 20.20
CA ASP A 352 5.41 5.87 21.52
C ASP A 352 6.50 5.21 22.41
N GLY A 353 7.72 5.05 21.89
CA GLY A 353 8.89 4.58 22.63
C GLY A 353 9.09 3.05 22.58
N ALA A 354 9.88 2.54 23.53
CA ALA A 354 10.29 1.14 23.64
C ALA A 354 9.12 0.12 23.61
N ASP A 355 7.94 0.50 24.11
CA ASP A 355 6.75 -0.35 24.16
C ASP A 355 6.33 -0.83 22.75
N ALA A 356 6.56 -0.01 21.72
CA ALA A 356 6.26 -0.38 20.32
C ALA A 356 7.00 -1.67 19.89
N ILE A 357 8.23 -1.86 20.36
CA ILE A 357 9.03 -3.05 20.09
C ILE A 357 8.59 -4.20 21.00
N GLN A 358 8.43 -3.95 22.30
CA GLN A 358 8.12 -4.98 23.30
C GLN A 358 6.77 -5.66 23.04
N GLU A 359 5.75 -4.92 22.63
CA GLU A 359 4.42 -5.46 22.31
C GLU A 359 4.46 -6.36 21.07
N ARG A 360 5.20 -5.95 20.03
CA ARG A 360 5.40 -6.75 18.81
C ARG A 360 6.16 -8.05 19.08
N GLU A 361 7.24 -7.98 19.86
CA GLU A 361 7.99 -9.16 20.33
C GLU A 361 7.11 -10.12 21.14
N THR A 362 6.24 -9.57 21.99
CA THR A 362 5.30 -10.35 22.79
C THR A 362 4.30 -11.10 21.91
N VAL A 363 3.73 -10.44 20.90
CA VAL A 363 2.82 -11.08 19.93
C VAL A 363 3.57 -12.12 19.10
N MET A 364 4.78 -11.82 18.63
CA MET A 364 5.62 -12.76 17.86
C MET A 364 5.92 -14.02 18.68
N LYS A 365 6.29 -13.86 19.95
CA LYS A 365 6.56 -14.96 20.89
C LYS A 365 5.31 -15.79 21.19
N LYS A 366 4.15 -15.15 21.36
CA LYS A 366 2.86 -15.80 21.61
C LYS A 366 2.49 -16.78 20.50
N TYR A 367 2.72 -16.41 19.24
CA TYR A 367 2.28 -17.19 18.08
C TYR A 367 3.34 -18.08 17.42
N ARG A 368 4.61 -17.99 17.86
CA ARG A 368 5.72 -18.79 17.30
C ARG A 368 5.51 -20.31 17.32
N SER A 369 4.74 -20.84 18.27
CA SER A 369 4.46 -22.27 18.41
C SER A 369 3.27 -22.73 17.57
N VAL A 370 2.43 -21.80 17.12
CA VAL A 370 1.20 -22.07 16.35
C VAL A 370 1.44 -21.87 14.86
N LEU A 371 2.22 -20.87 14.49
CA LEU A 371 2.43 -20.46 13.11
C LEU A 371 3.71 -21.05 12.53
N HIS A 372 3.71 -21.34 11.21
CA HIS A 372 4.94 -21.62 10.49
C HIS A 372 5.92 -20.44 10.63
N PRO A 373 7.25 -20.63 10.72
CA PRO A 373 8.20 -19.53 10.94
C PRO A 373 8.09 -18.38 9.92
N ARG A 374 7.75 -18.68 8.67
CA ARG A 374 7.53 -17.73 7.56
C ARG A 374 6.06 -17.28 7.38
N HIS A 375 5.19 -17.58 8.36
CA HIS A 375 3.78 -17.21 8.30
C HIS A 375 3.59 -15.69 8.18
N ALA A 376 2.59 -15.27 7.41
CA ALA A 376 2.20 -13.88 7.14
C ALA A 376 2.29 -12.96 8.36
N PHE A 377 1.57 -13.28 9.43
CA PHE A 377 1.55 -12.47 10.66
C PHE A 377 2.93 -12.30 11.33
N LEU A 378 3.76 -13.35 11.36
CA LEU A 378 5.12 -13.20 11.88
C LEU A 378 5.99 -12.38 10.94
N THR A 379 5.79 -12.51 9.62
CA THR A 379 6.49 -11.71 8.60
C THR A 379 6.11 -10.23 8.67
N MET A 380 4.85 -9.90 8.94
CA MET A 380 4.40 -8.52 9.19
C MET A 380 5.08 -7.91 10.41
N LEU A 381 5.12 -8.63 11.53
CA LEU A 381 5.80 -8.18 12.75
C LEU A 381 7.31 -8.01 12.54
N ARG A 382 7.97 -8.91 11.78
CA ARG A 382 9.39 -8.73 11.41
C ARG A 382 9.59 -7.48 10.58
N HIS A 383 8.70 -7.22 9.62
CA HIS A 383 8.80 -6.03 8.78
C HIS A 383 8.75 -4.73 9.60
N SER A 384 7.86 -4.61 10.58
CA SER A 384 7.83 -3.45 11.47
C SER A 384 9.01 -3.42 12.45
N LEU A 385 9.32 -4.53 13.12
CA LEU A 385 10.44 -4.63 14.07
C LEU A 385 11.79 -4.26 13.44
N THR A 386 12.09 -4.74 12.23
CA THR A 386 13.36 -4.43 11.54
C THR A 386 13.56 -2.93 11.28
N GLN A 387 12.48 -2.17 11.15
CA GLN A 387 12.54 -0.71 10.97
C GLN A 387 12.54 0.06 12.30
N MET A 388 12.23 -0.60 13.42
CA MET A 388 12.21 0.01 14.75
C MET A 388 13.53 -0.19 15.50
N TYR A 389 14.08 -1.41 15.47
CA TYR A 389 15.39 -1.68 16.03
C TYR A 389 16.44 -0.81 15.33
N GLY A 390 17.20 -0.04 16.09
CA GLY A 390 18.20 0.91 15.59
C GLY A 390 17.69 2.34 15.41
N ARG A 391 16.39 2.61 15.66
CA ARG A 391 15.78 3.93 15.45
C ARG A 391 14.96 4.44 16.63
N VAL A 392 14.30 3.55 17.37
CA VAL A 392 13.47 3.92 18.54
C VAL A 392 14.36 4.17 19.74
N ASP A 393 13.99 5.15 20.57
CA ASP A 393 14.66 5.42 21.85
C ASP A 393 14.80 4.14 22.69
N GLU A 394 15.91 4.00 23.41
CA GLU A 394 16.35 2.77 24.12
C GLU A 394 16.78 1.60 23.23
N TYR A 395 16.53 1.67 21.92
CA TYR A 395 16.94 0.67 20.93
C TYR A 395 17.71 1.32 19.77
N LEU A 396 18.47 2.38 20.04
CA LEU A 396 19.35 3.02 19.07
C LEU A 396 20.45 2.07 18.64
N LEU A 397 20.89 2.18 17.39
CA LEU A 397 21.75 1.18 16.77
C LEU A 397 23.09 0.99 17.51
N ASP A 398 23.68 2.09 17.99
CA ASP A 398 24.93 2.11 18.74
C ASP A 398 24.82 1.45 20.12
N ASP A 399 23.60 1.35 20.67
CA ASP A 399 23.34 0.80 22.01
C ASP A 399 22.84 -0.66 21.96
N LEU A 400 22.61 -1.23 20.78
CA LEU A 400 22.06 -2.58 20.65
C LEU A 400 23.08 -3.66 21.04
N PRO A 401 22.75 -4.57 21.97
CA PRO A 401 23.59 -5.73 22.25
C PRO A 401 23.75 -6.63 21.02
N VAL A 402 24.89 -7.34 20.92
CA VAL A 402 25.20 -8.29 19.84
C VAL A 402 24.04 -9.25 19.55
N VAL A 403 23.41 -9.81 20.58
CA VAL A 403 22.27 -10.74 20.41
C VAL A 403 21.05 -10.10 19.75
N VAL A 404 20.83 -8.79 19.98
CA VAL A 404 19.73 -8.04 19.36
C VAL A 404 20.08 -7.67 17.92
N LEU A 405 21.35 -7.33 17.64
CA LEU A 405 21.84 -7.14 16.27
C LEU A 405 21.70 -8.42 15.44
N GLU A 406 22.09 -9.58 15.98
CA GLU A 406 21.91 -10.88 15.36
C GLU A 406 20.41 -11.18 15.12
N HIS A 407 19.56 -10.89 16.11
CA HIS A 407 18.12 -11.04 15.96
C HIS A 407 17.55 -10.18 14.81
N LYS A 408 17.98 -8.91 14.70
CA LYS A 408 17.61 -8.03 13.59
C LYS A 408 18.06 -8.59 12.25
N VAL A 409 19.29 -9.10 12.15
CA VAL A 409 19.83 -9.73 10.93
C VAL A 409 18.99 -10.94 10.52
N ASP A 410 18.64 -11.82 11.46
CA ASP A 410 17.84 -13.00 11.19
C ASP A 410 16.43 -12.64 10.71
N MET A 411 15.81 -11.62 11.30
CA MET A 411 14.51 -11.12 10.85
C MET A 411 14.56 -10.57 9.43
N CYS A 412 15.56 -9.75 9.10
CA CYS A 412 15.76 -9.22 7.75
C CYS A 412 15.97 -10.35 6.73
N ARG A 413 16.81 -11.35 7.05
CA ARG A 413 17.07 -12.49 6.16
C ARG A 413 15.83 -13.35 5.94
N LEU A 414 15.06 -13.65 6.98
CA LEU A 414 13.80 -14.38 6.86
C LEU A 414 12.75 -13.61 6.06
N LEU A 415 12.68 -12.28 6.22
CA LEU A 415 11.81 -11.43 5.44
C LEU A 415 12.21 -11.45 3.96
N LEU A 416 13.50 -11.27 3.64
CA LEU A 416 14.01 -11.32 2.26
C LEU A 416 13.69 -12.66 1.57
N GLN A 417 13.85 -13.80 2.27
CA GLN A 417 13.48 -15.11 1.72
C GLN A 417 11.99 -15.22 1.33
N VAL A 418 11.11 -14.52 2.04
CA VAL A 418 9.69 -14.45 1.69
C VAL A 418 9.48 -13.50 0.50
N LEU A 419 10.09 -12.31 0.55
CA LEU A 419 9.99 -11.30 -0.50
C LEU A 419 10.53 -11.77 -1.86
N ASP A 420 11.59 -12.58 -1.86
CA ASP A 420 12.15 -13.22 -3.07
C ASP A 420 11.09 -13.98 -3.89
N VAL A 421 10.01 -14.41 -3.24
CA VAL A 421 8.91 -15.16 -3.86
C VAL A 421 7.69 -14.28 -4.11
N ILE A 422 7.25 -13.47 -3.13
CA ILE A 422 5.95 -12.79 -3.19
C ILE A 422 6.00 -11.36 -3.71
N GLU A 423 7.15 -10.68 -3.59
CA GLU A 423 7.40 -9.33 -4.12
C GLU A 423 8.83 -9.25 -4.70
N PRO A 424 9.12 -10.05 -5.73
CA PRO A 424 10.48 -10.20 -6.23
C PRO A 424 11.01 -8.92 -6.90
N GLY A 425 12.33 -8.80 -6.91
CA GLY A 425 13.05 -7.73 -7.60
C GLY A 425 12.95 -6.38 -6.88
N TYR A 426 12.85 -5.28 -7.63
CA TYR A 426 12.99 -3.92 -7.11
C TYR A 426 11.70 -3.40 -6.44
N SER A 427 11.28 -4.04 -5.36
CA SER A 427 10.17 -3.62 -4.52
C SER A 427 10.64 -2.71 -3.37
N ARG A 428 9.80 -1.73 -2.99
CA ARG A 428 10.09 -0.79 -1.90
C ARG A 428 10.45 -1.50 -0.59
N ILE A 429 9.64 -2.51 -0.23
CA ILE A 429 9.86 -3.29 1.00
C ILE A 429 11.20 -4.02 1.00
N ARG A 430 11.65 -4.52 -0.16
CA ARG A 430 12.99 -5.12 -0.30
C ARG A 430 14.09 -4.09 -0.10
N GLY A 431 13.99 -2.94 -0.77
CA GLY A 431 14.96 -1.84 -0.62
C GLY A 431 15.13 -1.41 0.83
N MET A 432 14.01 -1.22 1.54
CA MET A 432 14.00 -0.90 2.96
C MET A 432 14.61 -2.02 3.82
N THR A 433 14.26 -3.29 3.55
CA THR A 433 14.80 -4.43 4.33
C THR A 433 16.31 -4.59 4.14
N LEU A 434 16.81 -4.39 2.91
CA LEU A 434 18.25 -4.42 2.62
C LEU A 434 18.97 -3.26 3.32
N TYR A 435 18.38 -2.06 3.31
CA TYR A 435 18.90 -0.92 4.06
C TYR A 435 18.95 -1.22 5.57
N GLU A 436 17.92 -1.84 6.14
CA GLU A 436 17.95 -2.21 7.56
C GLU A 436 18.92 -3.36 7.88
N LEU A 437 19.27 -4.20 6.90
CA LEU A 437 20.19 -5.32 7.06
C LEU A 437 21.67 -4.90 7.04
N HIS A 438 22.06 -3.95 6.20
CA HIS A 438 23.49 -3.62 6.02
C HIS A 438 24.13 -3.09 7.31
N ALA A 439 23.39 -2.26 8.07
CA ALA A 439 23.90 -1.57 9.24
C ALA A 439 24.29 -2.55 10.37
N PRO A 440 23.42 -3.44 10.86
CA PRO A 440 23.80 -4.39 11.92
C PRO A 440 24.93 -5.34 11.48
N LEU A 441 25.06 -5.69 10.19
CA LEU A 441 26.20 -6.47 9.71
C LEU A 441 27.54 -5.75 9.90
N LEU A 442 27.58 -4.43 9.67
CA LEU A 442 28.77 -3.62 9.89
C LEU A 442 29.13 -3.52 11.38
N PHE A 443 28.14 -3.36 12.26
CA PHE A 443 28.37 -3.33 13.71
C PHE A 443 28.93 -4.67 14.20
N LEU A 444 28.29 -5.77 13.83
CA LEU A 444 28.78 -7.12 14.17
C LEU A 444 30.20 -7.38 13.65
N ALA A 445 30.53 -6.90 12.44
CA ALA A 445 31.88 -7.03 11.89
C ALA A 445 32.91 -6.22 12.70
N LYS A 446 32.59 -4.99 13.09
CA LYS A 446 33.46 -4.12 13.90
C LYS A 446 33.67 -4.70 15.31
N ASP A 447 32.63 -5.26 15.92
CA ASP A 447 32.72 -5.93 17.23
C ASP A 447 33.62 -7.16 17.15
N GLN A 448 33.42 -8.01 16.13
CA GLN A 448 34.25 -9.19 15.90
C GLN A 448 35.72 -8.84 15.67
N TRP A 449 36.01 -7.76 14.95
CA TRP A 449 37.36 -7.26 14.73
C TRP A 449 37.98 -6.73 16.02
N SER A 450 37.24 -5.91 16.78
CA SER A 450 37.69 -5.35 18.06
C SER A 450 37.94 -6.43 19.12
N ALA A 451 37.15 -7.51 19.09
CA ALA A 451 37.34 -8.70 19.92
C ALA A 451 38.46 -9.64 19.44
N GLY A 452 39.11 -9.35 18.30
CA GLY A 452 40.16 -10.19 17.71
C GLY A 452 39.65 -11.55 17.18
N THR A 453 38.34 -11.68 16.96
CA THR A 453 37.71 -12.92 16.46
C THR A 453 37.88 -13.09 14.95
N ILE A 454 38.01 -11.98 14.22
CA ILE A 454 38.35 -11.96 12.79
C ILE A 454 39.62 -11.16 12.58
N ASP A 455 40.31 -11.40 11.46
CA ASP A 455 41.46 -10.60 11.04
C ASP A 455 41.03 -9.43 10.12
N GLN A 456 41.99 -8.63 9.66
CA GLN A 456 41.73 -7.48 8.77
C GLN A 456 41.07 -7.91 7.45
N ALA A 457 41.46 -9.08 6.92
CA ALA A 457 40.86 -9.67 5.74
C ALA A 457 39.39 -10.08 6.00
N GLY A 458 39.11 -10.66 7.16
CA GLY A 458 37.76 -11.00 7.61
C GLY A 458 36.86 -9.78 7.78
N LEU A 459 37.38 -8.69 8.36
CA LEU A 459 36.66 -7.42 8.45
C LEU A 459 36.35 -6.87 7.05
N LYS A 460 37.36 -6.81 6.18
CA LYS A 460 37.20 -6.34 4.80
C LYS A 460 36.14 -7.14 4.04
N SER A 461 36.17 -8.47 4.17
CA SER A 461 35.17 -9.35 3.54
C SER A 461 33.74 -9.05 4.00
N LYS A 462 33.52 -8.84 5.30
CA LYS A 462 32.20 -8.50 5.85
C LYS A 462 31.73 -7.10 5.44
N MET A 463 32.65 -6.14 5.36
CA MET A 463 32.34 -4.80 4.86
C MET A 463 31.94 -4.84 3.39
N ILE A 464 32.60 -5.66 2.56
CA ILE A 464 32.22 -5.87 1.16
C ILE A 464 30.81 -6.49 1.05
N GLU A 465 30.48 -7.49 1.87
CA GLU A 465 29.12 -8.06 1.93
C GLU A 465 28.07 -6.98 2.22
N ALA A 466 28.30 -6.16 3.26
CA ALA A 466 27.40 -5.06 3.62
C ALA A 466 27.30 -3.99 2.51
N SER A 467 28.40 -3.70 1.82
CA SER A 467 28.43 -2.77 0.68
C SER A 467 27.57 -3.26 -0.49
N ILE A 468 27.63 -4.56 -0.82
CA ILE A 468 26.78 -5.15 -1.88
C ILE A 468 25.29 -5.01 -1.52
N ILE A 469 24.93 -5.31 -0.26
CA ILE A 469 23.56 -5.17 0.24
C ILE A 469 23.10 -3.71 0.17
N LEU A 470 23.91 -2.77 0.66
CA LEU A 470 23.59 -1.35 0.64
C LEU A 470 23.48 -0.80 -0.78
N LYS A 471 24.29 -1.30 -1.71
CA LYS A 471 24.22 -0.93 -3.13
C LYS A 471 22.91 -1.35 -3.78
N GLU A 472 22.42 -2.55 -3.50
CA GLU A 472 21.09 -2.98 -3.97
C GLU A 472 19.99 -2.13 -3.32
N ALA A 473 20.08 -1.86 -2.01
CA ALA A 473 19.13 -0.98 -1.31
C ALA A 473 19.08 0.42 -1.93
N ALA A 474 20.25 1.06 -2.15
CA ALA A 474 20.34 2.38 -2.77
C ALA A 474 19.78 2.37 -4.21
N THR A 475 20.07 1.32 -4.99
CA THR A 475 19.54 1.16 -6.35
C THR A 475 18.01 1.13 -6.35
N ILE A 476 17.39 0.41 -5.43
CA ILE A 476 15.93 0.31 -5.34
C ILE A 476 15.32 1.61 -4.81
N LEU A 477 15.83 2.13 -3.70
CA LEU A 477 15.21 3.26 -2.99
C LEU A 477 15.37 4.59 -3.74
N THR A 478 16.41 4.75 -4.56
CA THR A 478 16.57 5.94 -5.42
C THR A 478 15.59 5.99 -6.59
N LEU A 479 14.83 4.91 -6.84
CA LEU A 479 13.70 4.93 -7.77
C LEU A 479 12.47 5.62 -7.16
N GLU A 480 12.37 5.72 -5.84
CA GLU A 480 11.26 6.42 -5.18
C GLU A 480 11.40 7.94 -5.36
N PRO A 481 10.28 8.69 -5.48
CA PRO A 481 10.31 10.14 -5.57
C PRO A 481 11.05 10.76 -4.38
N THR A 482 11.86 11.79 -4.62
CA THR A 482 12.71 12.38 -3.58
C THR A 482 11.91 13.04 -2.45
N ASP A 483 10.65 13.38 -2.66
CA ASP A 483 9.76 13.92 -1.63
C ASP A 483 9.05 12.83 -0.79
N THR A 484 9.41 11.56 -0.97
CA THR A 484 8.99 10.45 -0.13
C THR A 484 10.05 10.10 0.92
N PRO A 485 9.65 9.52 2.08
CA PRO A 485 10.61 9.01 3.07
C PRO A 485 11.61 8.03 2.47
N GLU A 486 11.16 7.11 1.61
CA GLU A 486 12.00 6.09 0.99
C GLU A 486 12.99 6.69 -0.02
N GLY A 487 12.56 7.70 -0.80
CA GLY A 487 13.44 8.43 -1.70
C GLY A 487 14.55 9.17 -0.95
N GLN A 488 14.23 9.78 0.19
CA GLN A 488 15.22 10.41 1.08
C GLN A 488 16.21 9.38 1.64
N ILE A 489 15.73 8.22 2.09
CA ILE A 489 16.60 7.12 2.53
C ILE A 489 17.48 6.62 1.38
N GLY A 490 16.98 6.57 0.15
CA GLY A 490 17.78 6.24 -1.03
C GLY A 490 18.97 7.19 -1.25
N ILE A 491 18.77 8.49 -1.04
CA ILE A 491 19.85 9.49 -1.11
C ILE A 491 20.91 9.23 -0.03
N VAL A 492 20.47 9.01 1.22
CA VAL A 492 21.37 8.70 2.35
C VAL A 492 22.11 7.38 2.12
N ALA A 493 21.43 6.36 1.61
CA ALA A 493 22.01 5.06 1.30
C ALA A 493 23.14 5.17 0.25
N LYS A 494 22.94 6.01 -0.77
CA LYS A 494 23.96 6.28 -1.79
C LYS A 494 25.20 6.96 -1.21
N GLN A 495 25.02 7.97 -0.36
CA GLN A 495 26.13 8.64 0.32
C GLN A 495 26.87 7.70 1.29
N SER A 496 26.12 6.89 2.04
CA SER A 496 26.67 5.89 2.96
C SER A 496 27.46 4.81 2.22
N LEU A 497 27.03 4.43 1.02
CA LEU A 497 27.74 3.50 0.16
C LEU A 497 29.10 4.04 -0.27
N GLU A 498 29.16 5.31 -0.72
CA GLU A 498 30.41 5.96 -1.12
C GLU A 498 31.42 5.98 0.04
N GLN A 499 30.97 6.33 1.25
CA GLN A 499 31.79 6.31 2.46
C GLN A 499 32.28 4.89 2.83
N LEU A 500 31.40 3.89 2.72
CA LEU A 500 31.74 2.50 3.00
C LEU A 500 32.75 1.96 1.98
N GLU A 501 32.56 2.23 0.69
CA GLU A 501 33.50 1.82 -0.37
C GLU A 501 34.88 2.47 -0.18
N GLN A 502 34.93 3.74 0.23
CA GLN A 502 36.19 4.40 0.60
C GLN A 502 36.85 3.72 1.81
N SER A 503 36.07 3.44 2.87
CA SER A 503 36.59 2.76 4.07
C SER A 503 37.15 1.37 3.75
N ILE A 504 36.55 0.64 2.80
CA ILE A 504 37.03 -0.67 2.33
C ILE A 504 38.37 -0.55 1.57
N GLN A 505 38.59 0.55 0.86
CA GLN A 505 39.83 0.79 0.11
C GLN A 505 40.99 1.17 1.05
N GLU A 506 40.69 1.90 2.12
CA GLU A 506 41.65 2.35 3.13
C GLU A 506 42.04 1.25 4.12
N LEU A 507 41.16 0.25 4.31
CA LEU A 507 41.40 -0.96 5.10
C LEU A 507 42.22 -1.99 4.32
#